data_AF-A0A840F8U8-F1
#
_entry.id   AF-A0A840F8U8-F1
#
_cell.length_a   1.000
_cell.length_b   1.000
_cell.length_c   1.000
_cell.angle_alpha   90.00
_cell.angle_beta   90.00
_cell.angle_gamma   90.00
#
_symmetry.space_group_name_H-M   'P 1'
#
loop_
_entity.id
_entity.type
_entity.pdbx_description
1 polymer ?
#
loop_
_entity_poly.entity_id
_entity_poly.type
_entity_poly.pdbx_seq_one_letter_code
_entity_poly.pdbx_strand_id
1 'polypeptide(L)'
;MAQTLEQKIAEAQAKLTRLKDKARSEDTRQKIVVGAAVISQALRSSSLAGRLLTILEAEPLRDHDKKAVAGLIDKLKAKAAKENDALPHHSDSSDQ
;
A
#
# COMPACT_ATOMS: atom_id res chain seq x y z
N MET A 1 19.26 8.95 48.53
CA MET A 1 17.79 8.84 48.69
C MET A 1 17.28 7.88 47.64
N ALA A 2 16.47 6.87 48.01
CA ALA A 2 15.90 5.92 47.05
C ALA A 2 14.80 6.60 46.21
N GLN A 3 14.69 6.25 44.93
CA GLN A 3 13.62 6.77 44.07
C GLN A 3 12.25 6.46 44.67
N THR A 4 11.37 7.46 44.65
CA THR A 4 9.98 7.29 45.09
C THR A 4 9.22 6.39 44.11
N LEU A 5 8.11 5.79 44.56
CA LEU A 5 7.27 4.97 43.71
C LEU A 5 6.76 5.75 42.49
N GLU A 6 6.40 7.02 42.66
CA GLU A 6 5.97 7.91 41.59
C GLU A 6 7.06 8.12 40.53
N GLN A 7 8.31 8.30 40.96
CA GLN A 7 9.45 8.43 40.04
C GLN A 7 9.64 7.15 39.21
N LYS A 8 9.52 5.98 39.83
CA LYS A 8 9.60 4.69 39.12
C LYS A 8 8.47 4.51 38.11
N ILE A 9 7.25 4.94 38.47
CA ILE A 9 6.10 4.90 37.56
C ILE A 9 6.33 5.84 36.37
N ALA A 10 6.80 7.07 36.62
CA ALA A 10 7.09 8.05 35.57
C ALA A 10 8.18 7.55 34.59
N GLU A 11 9.24 6.94 35.10
CA GLU A 11 10.31 6.35 34.28
C GLU A 11 9.80 5.19 33.42
N ALA A 12 8.99 4.29 33.99
CA ALA A 12 8.40 3.18 33.27
C ALA A 12 7.45 3.66 32.16
N GLN A 13 6.63 4.66 32.45
CA GLN A 13 5.74 5.28 31.46
C GLN A 13 6.53 5.96 30.33
N ALA A 14 7.58 6.71 30.67
CA ALA A 14 8.44 7.34 29.66
C ALA A 14 9.13 6.31 28.76
N LYS A 15 9.60 5.20 29.32
CA LYS A 15 10.18 4.09 28.56
C LYS A 15 9.14 3.44 27.65
N LEU A 16 7.93 3.21 28.16
CA LEU A 16 6.83 2.64 27.36
C LEU A 16 6.46 3.54 26.17
N THR A 17 6.36 4.86 26.39
CA THR A 17 6.07 5.81 25.31
C THR A 17 7.14 5.76 24.22
N ARG A 18 8.42 5.80 24.59
CA ARG A 18 9.53 5.69 23.63
C ARG A 18 9.48 4.40 22.81
N LEU A 19 9.18 3.28 23.45
CA LEU A 19 9.06 1.99 22.76
C LEU A 19 7.87 1.98 21.79
N LYS A 20 6.73 2.54 22.19
CA LYS A 20 5.56 2.68 21.30
C LYS A 20 5.85 3.57 20.11
N ASP A 21 6.56 4.67 20.31
CA ASP A 21 6.92 5.58 19.21
C ASP A 21 7.90 4.92 18.23
N LYS A 22 8.88 4.17 18.76
CA LYS A 22 9.79 3.37 17.93
C LYS A 22 9.03 2.34 17.09
N ALA A 23 8.12 1.59 17.71
CA ALA A 23 7.31 0.59 17.00
C ALA A 23 6.43 1.23 15.91
N ARG A 24 5.81 2.38 16.18
CA ARG A 24 5.03 3.14 15.18
C ARG A 24 5.90 3.63 14.03
N SER A 25 7.12 4.09 14.32
CA SER A 25 8.08 4.54 13.31
C SER A 25 8.51 3.39 12.39
N GLU A 26 8.77 2.21 12.97
CA GLU A 26 9.12 1.00 12.23
C GLU A 26 7.97 0.51 11.35
N ASP A 27 6.75 0.43 11.89
CA ASP A 27 5.54 0.09 11.13
C ASP A 27 5.29 1.06 9.96
N THR A 28 5.42 2.37 10.22
CA THR A 28 5.30 3.41 9.17
C THR A 28 6.34 3.22 8.08
N ARG A 29 7.60 2.95 8.46
CA ARG A 29 8.69 2.69 7.51
C ARG A 29 8.41 1.47 6.65
N GLN A 30 7.95 0.37 7.27
CA GLN A 30 7.64 -0.86 6.56
C GLN A 30 6.53 -0.63 5.52
N LYS A 31 5.45 0.07 5.89
CA LYS A 31 4.36 0.43 4.97
C LYS A 31 4.84 1.27 3.78
N ILE A 32 5.71 2.26 4.02
CA ILE A 32 6.28 3.10 2.96
C ILE A 32 7.13 2.26 2.00
N VAL A 33 8.05 1.45 2.52
CA VAL A 33 8.96 0.64 1.69
C VAL A 33 8.19 -0.37 0.85
N VAL A 34 7.26 -1.11 1.47
CA VAL A 34 6.44 -2.11 0.76
C VAL A 34 5.54 -1.43 -0.26
N GLY A 35 4.85 -0.33 0.12
CA GLY A 35 4.00 0.43 -0.79
C GLY A 35 4.76 0.94 -2.01
N ALA A 36 5.93 1.54 -1.80
CA ALA A 36 6.77 2.04 -2.89
C ALA A 36 7.24 0.91 -3.84
N ALA A 37 7.66 -0.23 -3.29
CA ALA A 37 8.07 -1.39 -4.08
C ALA A 37 6.92 -1.97 -4.91
N VAL A 38 5.74 -2.13 -4.31
CA VAL A 38 4.55 -2.67 -4.99
C VAL A 38 4.09 -1.72 -6.09
N ILE A 39 4.01 -0.42 -5.82
CA ILE A 39 3.64 0.60 -6.83
C ILE A 39 4.62 0.55 -8.01
N SER A 40 5.92 0.52 -7.74
CA SER A 40 6.96 0.49 -8.78
C SER A 40 6.88 -0.77 -9.65
N GLN A 41 6.53 -1.92 -9.08
CA GLN A 41 6.31 -3.15 -9.84
C GLN A 41 4.99 -3.14 -10.62
N ALA A 42 3.91 -2.63 -10.03
CA ALA A 42 2.61 -2.52 -10.67
C ALA A 42 2.68 -1.63 -11.93
N LEU A 43 3.44 -0.54 -11.91
CA LEU A 43 3.62 0.31 -13.09
C LEU A 43 4.39 -0.38 -14.24
N ARG A 44 5.07 -1.50 -13.98
CA ARG A 44 5.81 -2.29 -14.98
C ARG A 44 5.06 -3.53 -15.46
N SER A 45 4.17 -4.10 -14.64
CA SER A 45 3.38 -5.29 -14.95
C SER A 45 1.89 -4.98 -14.98
N SER A 46 1.23 -5.22 -16.12
CA SER A 46 -0.20 -4.95 -16.29
C SER A 46 -1.08 -5.81 -15.35
N SER A 47 -0.70 -7.06 -15.13
CA SER A 47 -1.48 -7.97 -14.27
C SER A 47 -1.38 -7.58 -12.80
N LEU A 48 -0.23 -7.03 -12.37
CA LEU A 48 -0.07 -6.49 -11.03
C LEU A 48 -0.76 -5.13 -10.89
N ALA A 49 -0.78 -4.30 -11.94
CA ALA A 49 -1.54 -3.06 -11.97
C ALA A 49 -3.04 -3.30 -11.76
N GLY A 50 -3.61 -4.27 -12.47
CA GLY A 50 -5.03 -4.65 -12.32
C GLY A 50 -5.34 -5.13 -10.90
N ARG A 51 -4.51 -6.02 -10.34
CA ARG A 51 -4.68 -6.50 -8.96
C ARG A 51 -4.59 -5.39 -7.92
N LEU A 52 -3.59 -4.50 -8.04
CA LEU A 52 -3.45 -3.36 -7.13
C LEU A 52 -4.63 -2.40 -7.24
N LEU A 53 -5.13 -2.16 -8.45
CA LEU A 53 -6.33 -1.35 -8.67
C LEU A 53 -7.54 -1.94 -7.96
N THR A 54 -7.80 -3.24 -8.11
CA THR A 54 -8.91 -3.92 -7.41
C THR A 54 -8.80 -3.78 -5.89
N ILE A 55 -7.59 -3.92 -5.34
CA ILE A 55 -7.35 -3.73 -3.90
C ILE A 55 -7.68 -2.29 -3.47
N LEU A 56 -7.20 -1.28 -4.23
CA LEU A 56 -7.43 0.13 -3.91
C LEU A 56 -8.91 0.53 -4.04
N GLU A 57 -9.66 -0.08 -4.97
CA GLU A 57 -11.09 0.17 -5.15
C GLU A 57 -11.95 -0.46 -4.04
N ALA A 58 -11.49 -1.56 -3.44
CA ALA A 58 -12.16 -2.22 -2.32
C ALA A 58 -11.86 -1.57 -0.95
N GLU A 59 -10.76 -0.82 -0.84
CA GLU A 59 -10.33 -0.22 0.42
C GLU A 59 -11.23 0.98 0.81
N PRO A 60 -11.75 1.04 2.06
CA PRO A 60 -12.60 2.14 2.53
C PRO A 60 -11.76 3.38 2.85
N LEU A 61 -11.23 4.03 1.81
CA LEU A 61 -10.45 5.26 1.92
C LEU A 61 -11.34 6.46 2.27
N ARG A 62 -10.82 7.39 3.07
CA ARG A 62 -11.45 8.70 3.30
C ARG A 62 -11.28 9.57 2.06
N ASP A 63 -12.13 10.58 1.89
CA ASP A 63 -12.13 11.42 0.68
C ASP A 63 -10.81 12.15 0.42
N HIS A 64 -10.13 12.58 1.50
CA HIS A 64 -8.79 13.14 1.39
C HIS A 64 -7.81 12.12 0.77
N ASP A 65 -7.85 10.88 1.25
CA ASP A 65 -6.93 9.82 0.84
C ASP A 65 -7.25 9.36 -0.59
N LYS A 66 -8.54 9.29 -0.96
CA LYS A 66 -8.98 9.05 -2.36
C LYS A 66 -8.41 10.08 -3.32
N LYS A 67 -8.47 11.37 -2.96
CA LYS A 67 -7.91 12.47 -3.78
C LYS A 67 -6.39 12.34 -3.91
N ALA A 68 -5.70 11.98 -2.83
CA ALA A 68 -4.26 11.82 -2.83
C ALA A 68 -3.78 10.69 -3.77
N VAL A 69 -4.54 9.60 -3.91
CA VAL A 69 -4.16 8.44 -4.75
C VAL A 69 -4.78 8.44 -6.15
N ALA A 70 -5.66 9.40 -6.48
CA ALA A 70 -6.38 9.44 -7.76
C ALA A 70 -5.43 9.36 -8.97
N GLY A 71 -4.36 10.15 -8.98
CA GLY A 71 -3.38 10.13 -10.08
C GLY A 71 -2.58 8.83 -10.17
N LEU A 72 -2.47 8.05 -9.09
CA LEU A 72 -1.89 6.71 -9.13
C LEU A 72 -2.89 5.72 -9.73
N ILE A 73 -4.16 5.79 -9.31
CA ILE A 73 -5.25 4.96 -9.85
C ILE A 73 -5.34 5.10 -11.38
N ASP A 74 -5.26 6.31 -11.91
CA ASP A 74 -5.31 6.55 -13.36
C ASP A 74 -4.14 5.87 -14.10
N LYS A 75 -2.93 5.94 -13.54
CA LYS A 75 -1.76 5.25 -14.10
C LYS A 75 -1.92 3.73 -14.07
N LEU A 76 -2.49 3.19 -12.99
CA LEU A 76 -2.75 1.75 -12.85
C LEU A 76 -3.82 1.29 -13.84
N LYS A 77 -4.91 2.04 -14.02
CA LYS A 77 -5.95 1.79 -15.03
C LYS A 77 -5.34 1.73 -16.43
N ALA A 78 -4.56 2.75 -16.80
CA ALA A 78 -3.88 2.80 -18.10
C ALA A 78 -2.89 1.64 -18.31
N LYS A 79 -2.20 1.20 -17.24
CA LYS A 79 -1.26 0.08 -17.31
C LYS A 79 -1.97 -1.27 -17.40
N ALA A 80 -3.07 -1.46 -16.69
CA ALA A 80 -3.89 -2.68 -16.73
C ALA A 80 -4.57 -2.86 -18.09
N ALA A 81 -5.06 -1.78 -18.70
CA ALA A 81 -5.70 -1.83 -20.02
C ALA A 81 -4.77 -2.37 -21.13
N LYS A 82 -3.46 -2.15 -21.02
CA LYS A 82 -2.45 -2.62 -22.00
C LYS A 82 -2.29 -4.14 -22.07
N GLU A 83 -2.82 -4.90 -21.11
CA GLU A 83 -2.86 -6.38 -21.19
C GLU A 83 -3.97 -6.86 -22.11
N ASN A 84 -5.09 -6.13 -22.15
CA ASN A 84 -6.28 -6.54 -22.89
C ASN A 84 -6.12 -6.31 -24.40
N ASP A 85 -5.24 -5.40 -24.81
CA ASP A 85 -4.88 -5.17 -26.22
C ASP A 85 -3.79 -6.14 -26.75
N ALA A 86 -3.15 -6.92 -25.88
CA ALA A 86 -2.00 -7.77 -26.23
C ALA A 86 -2.38 -9.23 -26.59
N LEU A 87 -3.67 -9.55 -26.64
CA LEU A 87 -4.16 -10.84 -27.14
C LEU A 87 -4.57 -10.72 -28.60
N PRO A 88 -3.85 -11.30 -29.57
CA PRO A 88 -4.40 -11.49 -30.90
C PRO A 88 -5.61 -12.42 -30.79
N HIS A 89 -6.75 -11.95 -31.30
CA HIS A 89 -7.90 -12.80 -31.61
C HIS A 89 -7.46 -13.90 -32.59
N HIS A 90 -7.15 -15.09 -32.09
CA HIS A 90 -7.29 -16.31 -32.89
C HIS A 90 -8.78 -16.59 -33.04
N SER A 91 -9.37 -15.90 -34.02
CA SER A 91 -10.58 -16.37 -34.70
C SER A 91 -10.16 -17.55 -35.55
N ASP A 92 -10.09 -18.74 -34.94
CA ASP A 92 -10.06 -19.96 -35.74
C ASP A 92 -11.51 -20.33 -36.05
N SER A 93 -11.93 -19.83 -37.21
CA SER A 93 -13.06 -20.36 -37.97
C SER A 93 -12.77 -21.83 -38.23
N SER A 94 -13.41 -22.72 -37.49
CA SER A 94 -13.54 -24.12 -37.87
C SER A 94 -14.98 -24.33 -38.32
N ASP A 95 -15.18 -24.15 -39.63
CA ASP A 95 -16.17 -24.90 -40.37
C ASP A 95 -15.97 -26.39 -40.08
N GLN A 96 -17.02 -27.03 -39.54
CA GLN A 96 -17.35 -28.44 -39.77
C GLN A 96 -18.79 -28.72 -39.34
#